data_AF-A0AAT9GKL4-F1
#
_entry.id   AF-A0AAT9GKL4-F1
#
_cell.length_a   1.000
_cell.length_b   1.000
_cell.length_c   1.000
_cell.angle_alpha   90.00
_cell.angle_beta   90.00
_cell.angle_gamma   90.00
#
_symmetry.space_group_name_H-M   'P 1'
#
loop_
_entity.id
_entity.type
_entity.pdbx_description
1 polymer ?
#
loop_
_entity_poly.entity_id
_entity_poly.type
_entity_poly.pdbx_seq_one_letter_code
_entity_poly.pdbx_strand_id
1 'polypeptide(L)'
;MVLSAVITQAQEWTPEQQVELFGYCEKPALIKQLKISEAVADKIGQIHYWARLTKIKIEANASDTFATAGEVEEEVVKKYRSLSLSSDQVKSLVERRKKSLTEPCEVITLTVNRNYDTIAKPQLQLQFRNKFRRTLMDKLEVNGKQADMLIEAEVWKQKEALEIAKIPETDFERIRKTVSMYKELERKYGFIGITEQQKEWAKSIFKGSE
;
A
#
# COMPACT_ATOMS: atom_id res chain seq x y z
N MET A 1 -9.35 -32.55 26.79
CA MET A 1 -8.40 -31.78 25.96
C MET A 1 -9.18 -30.70 25.24
N VAL A 2 -9.05 -29.44 25.64
CA VAL A 2 -9.72 -28.31 25.00
C VAL A 2 -8.80 -27.82 23.89
N LEU A 3 -9.19 -28.07 22.64
CA LEU A 3 -8.59 -27.43 21.46
C LEU A 3 -8.88 -25.93 21.56
N SER A 4 -7.89 -25.15 21.98
CA SER A 4 -7.95 -23.69 21.85
C SER A 4 -7.77 -23.36 20.38
N ALA A 5 -8.87 -22.98 19.73
CA ALA A 5 -8.82 -22.30 18.46
C ALA A 5 -8.10 -20.96 18.68
N VAL A 6 -6.88 -20.84 18.16
CA VAL A 6 -6.25 -19.55 17.94
C VAL A 6 -7.09 -18.87 16.86
N ILE A 7 -8.10 -18.12 17.29
CA ILE A 7 -8.70 -17.10 16.44
C ILE A 7 -7.56 -16.14 16.16
N THR A 8 -7.01 -16.19 14.95
CA THR A 8 -6.12 -15.16 14.45
C THR A 8 -6.92 -13.86 14.50
N GLN A 9 -6.75 -13.08 15.58
CA GLN A 9 -7.31 -11.74 15.64
C GLN A 9 -6.76 -11.01 14.42
N ALA A 10 -7.64 -10.54 13.54
CA ALA A 10 -7.24 -9.62 12.49
C ALA A 10 -6.50 -8.47 13.18
N GLN A 11 -5.25 -8.23 12.78
CA GLN A 11 -4.42 -7.15 13.30
C GLN A 11 -5.23 -5.86 13.31
N GLU A 12 -5.65 -5.39 14.49
CA GLU A 12 -6.49 -4.21 14.59
C GLU A 12 -5.62 -2.97 14.76
N TRP A 13 -5.48 -2.22 13.67
CA TRP A 13 -4.76 -0.95 13.67
C TRP A 13 -5.54 0.14 14.40
N THR A 14 -4.82 1.03 15.09
CA THR A 14 -5.41 2.25 15.69
C THR A 14 -6.14 3.09 14.64
N PRO A 15 -7.14 3.90 15.03
CA PRO A 15 -7.83 4.80 14.09
C PRO A 15 -6.88 5.66 13.24
N GLU A 16 -5.80 6.15 13.82
CA GLU A 16 -4.77 6.95 13.16
C GLU A 16 -4.01 6.13 12.10
N GLN A 17 -3.59 4.92 12.45
CA GLN A 17 -2.92 4.01 11.53
C GLN A 17 -3.83 3.61 10.36
N GLN A 18 -5.13 3.50 10.58
CA GLN A 18 -6.07 3.20 9.49
C GLN A 18 -6.29 4.35 8.53
N VAL A 19 -6.22 5.60 9.01
CA VAL A 19 -6.18 6.78 8.12
C VAL A 19 -4.94 6.75 7.25
N GLU A 20 -3.80 6.37 7.85
CA GLU A 20 -2.55 6.24 7.11
C GLU A 20 -2.63 5.14 6.04
N LEU A 21 -3.20 3.97 6.38
CA LEU A 21 -3.48 2.89 5.41
C LEU A 21 -4.44 3.31 4.30
N PHE A 22 -5.50 4.05 4.64
CA PHE A 22 -6.40 4.64 3.65
C PHE A 22 -5.61 5.53 2.68
N GLY A 23 -4.71 6.36 3.20
CA GLY A 23 -3.82 7.20 2.40
C GLY A 23 -2.94 6.43 1.43
N TYR A 24 -2.42 5.26 1.85
CA TYR A 24 -1.58 4.41 1.01
C TYR A 24 -2.35 3.61 -0.03
N CYS A 25 -3.45 2.97 0.36
CA CYS A 25 -4.12 1.97 -0.46
C CYS A 25 -5.36 2.48 -1.19
N GLU A 26 -6.20 3.26 -0.50
CA GLU A 26 -7.52 3.61 -1.02
C GLU A 26 -7.52 4.94 -1.77
N LYS A 27 -6.89 5.97 -1.18
CA LYS A 27 -6.90 7.34 -1.70
C LYS A 27 -6.48 7.41 -3.18
N PRO A 28 -5.37 6.78 -3.63
CA PRO A 28 -4.98 6.83 -5.04
C PRO A 28 -6.00 6.18 -5.97
N ALA A 29 -6.57 5.04 -5.56
CA ALA A 29 -7.57 4.32 -6.34
C ALA A 29 -8.88 5.12 -6.42
N LEU A 30 -9.29 5.79 -5.34
CA LEU A 30 -10.47 6.66 -5.32
C LEU A 30 -10.33 7.83 -6.29
N ILE A 31 -9.19 8.53 -6.25
CA ILE A 31 -8.90 9.65 -7.16
C ILE A 31 -9.00 9.18 -8.61
N LYS A 32 -8.36 8.05 -8.95
CA LYS A 32 -8.34 7.53 -10.32
C LYS A 32 -9.71 7.03 -10.80
N GLN A 33 -10.40 6.24 -9.98
CA GLN A 33 -11.64 5.56 -10.39
C GLN A 33 -12.85 6.49 -10.34
N LEU A 34 -12.96 7.32 -9.30
CA LEU A 34 -14.08 8.25 -9.13
C LEU A 34 -13.82 9.59 -9.81
N LYS A 35 -12.60 9.85 -10.32
CA LYS A 35 -12.19 11.11 -10.94
C LYS A 35 -12.46 12.32 -10.03
N ILE A 36 -12.14 12.15 -8.75
CA ILE A 36 -12.29 13.20 -7.71
C ILE A 36 -10.94 13.88 -7.46
N SER A 37 -10.97 15.10 -6.92
CA SER A 37 -9.75 15.80 -6.54
C SER A 37 -9.11 15.18 -5.29
N GLU A 38 -7.81 15.45 -5.10
CA GLU A 38 -7.09 15.01 -3.91
C GLU A 38 -7.75 15.53 -2.62
N ALA A 39 -8.16 16.81 -2.61
CA ALA A 39 -8.83 17.43 -1.47
C ALA A 39 -10.17 16.75 -1.12
N VAL A 40 -10.91 16.25 -2.12
CA VAL A 40 -12.15 15.49 -1.88
C VAL A 40 -11.81 14.10 -1.30
N ALA A 41 -10.76 13.44 -1.80
CA ALA A 41 -10.30 12.17 -1.27
C ALA A 41 -9.80 12.28 0.19
N ASP A 42 -9.16 13.39 0.55
CA ASP A 42 -8.75 13.67 1.93
C ASP A 42 -9.96 13.82 2.87
N LYS A 43 -11.00 14.55 2.43
CA LYS A 43 -12.25 14.67 3.19
C LYS A 43 -12.93 13.31 3.37
N ILE A 44 -12.88 12.42 2.38
CA ILE A 44 -13.39 11.05 2.51
C ILE A 44 -12.64 10.30 3.61
N GLY A 45 -11.29 10.37 3.63
CA GLY A 45 -10.49 9.78 4.70
C GLY A 45 -10.82 10.33 6.10
N GLN A 46 -11.06 11.64 6.20
CA GLN A 46 -11.51 12.26 7.46
C GLN A 46 -12.90 11.77 7.91
N ILE A 47 -13.83 11.55 6.97
CA ILE A 47 -15.15 10.98 7.26
C ILE A 47 -15.00 9.53 7.76
N HIS A 48 -14.08 8.75 7.19
CA HIS A 48 -13.79 7.38 7.64
C HIS A 48 -13.24 7.38 9.07
N TYR A 49 -12.26 8.24 9.35
CA TYR A 49 -11.67 8.42 10.68
C TYR A 49 -12.72 8.79 11.72
N TRP A 50 -13.49 9.84 11.45
CA TRP A 50 -14.54 10.32 12.34
C TRP A 50 -15.57 9.21 12.65
N ALA A 51 -16.00 8.48 11.63
CA ALA A 51 -16.98 7.43 11.82
C ALA A 51 -16.41 6.27 12.66
N ARG A 52 -15.13 5.91 12.48
CA ARG A 52 -14.47 4.89 13.30
C ARG A 52 -14.37 5.32 14.76
N LEU A 53 -13.89 6.54 15.03
CA LEU A 53 -13.85 7.08 16.40
C LEU A 53 -15.23 7.10 17.04
N THR A 54 -16.26 7.47 16.29
CA THR A 54 -17.63 7.52 16.79
C THR A 54 -18.14 6.12 17.12
N LYS A 55 -17.88 5.12 16.28
CA LYS A 55 -18.22 3.71 16.56
C LYS A 55 -17.53 3.18 17.80
N ILE A 56 -16.24 3.47 17.98
CA ILE A 56 -15.50 3.10 19.20
C ILE A 56 -16.13 3.75 20.44
N LYS A 57 -16.57 5.02 20.36
CA LYS A 57 -17.28 5.68 21.46
C LYS A 57 -18.62 5.02 21.77
N ILE A 58 -19.36 4.57 20.75
CA ILE A 58 -20.62 3.83 20.93
C ILE A 58 -20.35 2.50 21.65
N GLU A 59 -19.36 1.74 21.20
CA GLU A 59 -18.96 0.47 21.83
C GLU A 59 -18.53 0.66 23.29
N ALA A 60 -17.91 1.81 23.59
CA ALA A 60 -17.54 2.21 24.94
C ALA A 60 -18.70 2.82 25.76
N ASN A 61 -19.93 2.87 25.22
CA ASN A 61 -21.09 3.56 25.82
C ASN A 61 -20.80 5.03 26.21
N ALA A 62 -19.92 5.70 25.47
CA ALA A 62 -19.45 7.06 25.71
C ALA A 62 -19.85 8.03 24.58
N SER A 63 -20.84 7.63 23.76
CA SER A 63 -21.36 8.45 22.66
C SER A 63 -22.62 9.20 23.09
N ASP A 64 -22.55 10.53 23.14
CA ASP A 64 -23.69 11.39 23.47
C ASP A 64 -24.58 11.71 22.25
N THR A 65 -24.15 11.34 21.03
CA THR A 65 -24.76 11.80 19.77
C THR A 65 -25.42 10.69 18.96
N PHE A 66 -24.85 9.49 18.97
CA PHE A 66 -25.35 8.33 18.23
C PHE A 66 -25.46 7.13 19.16
N ALA A 67 -26.53 6.35 19.03
CA ALA A 67 -26.78 5.15 19.82
C ALA A 67 -26.32 3.87 19.08
N THR A 68 -26.27 3.90 17.74
CA THR A 68 -25.92 2.70 16.96
C THR A 68 -24.91 2.97 15.83
N ALA A 69 -24.17 1.93 15.45
CA ALA A 69 -23.30 1.98 14.28
C ALA A 69 -24.06 2.26 12.97
N GLY A 70 -25.36 1.92 12.90
CA GLY A 70 -26.22 2.19 11.74
C GLY A 70 -26.44 3.69 11.53
N GLU A 71 -26.75 4.44 12.60
CA GLU A 71 -26.94 5.89 12.53
C GLU A 71 -25.66 6.62 12.07
N VAL A 72 -24.49 6.12 12.48
CA VAL A 72 -23.20 6.63 12.02
C VAL A 72 -23.03 6.41 10.51
N GLU A 73 -23.43 5.26 9.97
CA GLU A 73 -23.35 5.00 8.53
C GLU A 73 -24.34 5.85 7.72
N GLU A 74 -25.52 6.14 8.24
CA GLU A 74 -26.43 7.10 7.60
C GLU A 74 -25.83 8.51 7.54
N GLU A 75 -25.18 8.94 8.62
CA GLU A 75 -24.53 10.25 8.68
C GLU A 75 -23.31 10.34 7.76
N VAL A 76 -22.56 9.25 7.60
CA VAL A 76 -21.49 9.13 6.60
C VAL A 76 -22.03 9.40 5.19
N VAL A 77 -23.17 8.80 4.83
CA VAL A 77 -23.78 9.01 3.51
C VAL A 77 -24.15 10.48 3.30
N LYS A 78 -24.70 11.15 4.33
CA LYS A 78 -24.99 12.60 4.26
C LYS A 78 -23.70 13.41 4.07
N LYS A 79 -22.62 13.07 4.80
CA LYS A 79 -21.31 13.71 4.67
C LYS A 79 -20.69 13.49 3.29
N TYR A 80 -20.87 12.34 2.63
CA TYR A 80 -20.42 12.16 1.25
C TYR A 80 -21.20 13.03 0.26
N ARG A 81 -22.53 13.15 0.44
CA ARG A 81 -23.38 13.99 -0.43
C ARG A 81 -23.02 15.47 -0.33
N SER A 82 -22.53 15.94 0.82
CA SER A 82 -22.08 17.33 0.98
C SER A 82 -20.72 17.62 0.31
N LEU A 83 -20.01 16.60 -0.18
CA LEU A 83 -18.78 16.76 -0.96
C LEU A 83 -19.02 17.04 -2.45
N SER A 84 -20.26 17.36 -2.85
CA SER A 84 -20.65 17.60 -4.24
C SER A 84 -20.35 16.41 -5.18
N LEU A 85 -20.38 15.19 -4.63
CA LEU A 85 -20.25 13.95 -5.39
C LEU A 85 -21.55 13.59 -6.10
N SER A 86 -21.46 12.94 -7.26
CA SER A 86 -22.62 12.39 -7.96
C SER A 86 -23.24 11.22 -7.17
N SER A 87 -24.51 10.93 -7.44
CA SER A 87 -25.20 9.80 -6.81
C SER A 87 -24.46 8.46 -7.01
N ASP A 88 -23.89 8.25 -8.20
CA ASP A 88 -23.14 7.04 -8.51
C ASP A 88 -21.79 6.99 -7.78
N GLN A 89 -21.09 8.12 -7.66
CA GLN A 89 -19.87 8.21 -6.84
C GLN A 89 -20.16 7.89 -5.37
N VAL A 90 -21.25 8.42 -4.81
CA VAL A 90 -21.66 8.14 -3.43
C VAL A 90 -21.99 6.65 -3.25
N LYS A 91 -22.73 6.03 -4.19
CA LYS A 91 -22.99 4.58 -4.15
C LYS A 91 -21.71 3.76 -4.18
N SER A 92 -20.76 4.11 -5.06
CA SER A 92 -19.46 3.43 -5.12
C SER A 92 -18.66 3.55 -3.81
N LEU A 93 -18.69 4.71 -3.14
CA LEU A 93 -18.04 4.89 -1.85
C LEU A 93 -18.67 4.04 -0.74
N VAL A 94 -20.00 3.99 -0.69
CA VAL A 94 -20.73 3.17 0.29
C VAL A 94 -20.41 1.69 0.10
N GLU A 95 -20.47 1.19 -1.14
CA GLU A 95 -20.15 -0.22 -1.43
C GLU A 95 -18.68 -0.55 -1.16
N ARG A 96 -17.77 0.38 -1.45
CA ARG A 96 -16.34 0.20 -1.15
C ARG A 96 -16.09 0.16 0.35
N ARG A 97 -16.71 1.04 1.13
CA ARG A 97 -16.56 1.09 2.59
C ARG A 97 -17.09 -0.15 3.30
N LYS A 98 -18.10 -0.82 2.72
CA LYS A 98 -18.57 -2.14 3.20
C LYS A 98 -17.56 -3.26 2.96
N LYS A 99 -16.71 -3.13 1.94
CA LYS A 99 -15.62 -4.09 1.71
C LYS A 99 -14.54 -3.81 2.75
N SER A 100 -14.36 -4.75 3.68
CA SER A 100 -13.20 -4.73 4.57
C SER A 100 -11.93 -4.63 3.72
N LEU A 101 -10.96 -3.83 4.17
CA LEU A 101 -9.62 -3.72 3.58
C LEU A 101 -8.79 -5.00 3.85
N THR A 102 -9.40 -6.16 3.66
CA THR A 102 -8.77 -7.46 3.89
C THR A 102 -7.72 -7.81 2.85
N GLU A 103 -7.63 -7.06 1.74
CA GLU A 103 -6.58 -7.24 0.73
C GLU A 103 -5.52 -6.14 0.87
N PRO A 104 -4.28 -6.49 1.29
CA PRO A 104 -3.21 -5.52 1.37
C PRO A 104 -2.85 -5.01 -0.03
N CYS A 105 -2.77 -3.69 -0.20
CA CYS A 105 -2.34 -3.11 -1.47
C CYS A 105 -0.83 -3.28 -1.68
N GLU A 106 -0.38 -3.34 -2.94
CA GLU A 106 1.02 -3.64 -3.27
C GLU A 106 2.04 -2.77 -2.53
N VAL A 107 1.73 -1.48 -2.31
CA VAL A 107 2.65 -0.53 -1.64
C VAL A 107 2.85 -0.77 -0.15
N ILE A 108 1.98 -1.56 0.50
CA ILE A 108 2.14 -1.97 1.91
C ILE A 108 2.59 -3.43 2.05
N THR A 109 2.62 -4.18 0.94
CA THR A 109 3.01 -5.60 0.93
C THR A 109 4.52 -5.72 0.78
N LEU A 110 5.16 -6.25 1.82
CA LEU A 110 6.58 -6.54 1.81
C LEU A 110 6.84 -7.94 1.22
N THR A 111 7.46 -7.99 0.05
CA THR A 111 7.98 -9.25 -0.51
C THR A 111 9.46 -9.37 -0.18
N VAL A 112 9.86 -10.51 0.41
CA VAL A 112 11.22 -10.72 0.91
C VAL A 112 11.75 -12.04 0.38
N ASN A 113 12.86 -11.99 -0.35
CA ASN A 113 13.61 -13.19 -0.72
C ASN A 113 14.74 -13.44 0.28
N ARG A 114 14.51 -14.32 1.25
CA ARG A 114 15.48 -14.65 2.33
C ARG A 114 16.77 -15.29 1.81
N ASN A 115 16.78 -15.84 0.59
CA ASN A 115 18.00 -16.41 0.00
C ASN A 115 19.08 -15.34 -0.26
N TYR A 116 18.68 -14.07 -0.33
CA TYR A 116 19.60 -12.96 -0.54
C TYR A 116 20.23 -12.42 0.73
N ASP A 117 19.81 -12.87 1.92
CA ASP A 117 20.29 -12.35 3.20
C ASP A 117 21.82 -12.47 3.31
N THR A 118 22.34 -13.66 3.01
CA THR A 118 23.77 -14.01 3.13
C THR A 118 24.65 -13.50 1.97
N ILE A 119 24.06 -12.98 0.88
CA ILE A 119 24.79 -12.55 -0.30
C ILE A 119 25.19 -11.07 -0.17
N ALA A 120 26.47 -10.73 -0.26
CA ALA A 120 26.88 -9.33 -0.20
C ALA A 120 26.31 -8.52 -1.38
N LYS A 121 25.97 -7.23 -1.15
CA LYS A 121 25.34 -6.36 -2.17
C LYS A 121 26.08 -6.37 -3.52
N PRO A 122 27.42 -6.25 -3.61
CA PRO A 122 28.13 -6.29 -4.89
C PRO A 122 28.02 -7.64 -5.62
N GLN A 123 27.99 -8.73 -4.87
CA GLN A 123 27.81 -10.08 -5.43
C GLN A 123 26.39 -10.26 -5.97
N LEU A 124 25.39 -9.77 -5.25
CA LEU A 124 24.00 -9.79 -5.68
C LEU A 124 23.79 -8.94 -6.95
N GLN A 125 24.40 -7.76 -7.02
CA GLN A 125 24.43 -6.94 -8.23
C GLN A 125 25.06 -7.68 -9.41
N LEU A 126 26.17 -8.37 -9.22
CA LEU A 126 26.80 -9.16 -10.27
C LEU A 126 25.88 -10.30 -10.75
N GLN A 127 25.23 -11.01 -9.84
CA GLN A 127 24.27 -12.07 -10.19
C GLN A 127 23.10 -11.51 -11.01
N PHE A 128 22.51 -10.39 -10.58
CA PHE A 128 21.42 -9.73 -11.29
C PHE A 128 21.87 -9.21 -12.66
N ARG A 129 23.08 -8.66 -12.76
CA ARG A 129 23.65 -8.20 -14.02
C ARG A 129 23.81 -9.33 -15.02
N ASN A 130 24.31 -10.48 -14.57
CA ASN A 130 24.48 -11.66 -15.43
C ASN A 130 23.13 -12.24 -15.88
N LYS A 131 22.10 -12.14 -15.04
CA LYS A 131 20.78 -12.73 -15.30
C LYS A 131 19.84 -11.82 -16.11
N PHE A 132 19.81 -10.52 -15.82
CA PHE A 132 18.75 -9.63 -16.30
C PHE A 132 19.22 -8.55 -17.28
N ARG A 133 20.51 -8.17 -17.28
CA ARG A 133 20.96 -6.96 -18.01
C ARG A 133 20.54 -6.98 -19.47
N ARG A 134 20.78 -8.09 -20.17
CA ARG A 134 20.41 -8.23 -21.59
C ARG A 134 18.90 -8.18 -21.77
N THR A 135 18.13 -8.90 -20.96
CA THR A 135 16.66 -8.88 -21.01
C THR A 135 16.08 -7.49 -20.75
N LEU A 136 16.67 -6.71 -19.83
CA LEU A 136 16.25 -5.34 -19.57
C LEU A 136 16.50 -4.44 -20.78
N MET A 137 17.70 -4.53 -21.37
CA MET A 137 18.02 -3.76 -22.58
C MET A 137 17.09 -4.13 -23.75
N ASP A 138 16.87 -5.43 -23.97
CA ASP A 138 16.10 -5.94 -25.11
C ASP A 138 14.60 -5.65 -24.95
N LYS A 139 14.02 -5.82 -23.75
CA LYS A 139 12.57 -5.66 -23.53
C LYS A 139 12.14 -4.24 -23.19
N LEU A 140 13.01 -3.46 -22.55
CA LEU A 140 12.69 -2.10 -22.16
C LEU A 140 13.24 -1.06 -23.14
N GLU A 141 14.05 -1.47 -24.12
CA GLU A 141 14.73 -0.59 -25.08
C GLU A 141 15.59 0.49 -24.40
N VAL A 142 16.20 0.13 -23.26
CA VAL A 142 17.06 1.01 -22.48
C VAL A 142 18.54 0.77 -22.79
N ASN A 143 19.37 1.80 -22.60
CA ASN A 143 20.81 1.63 -22.79
C ASN A 143 21.46 0.84 -21.64
N GLY A 144 22.72 0.43 -21.85
CA GLY A 144 23.46 -0.39 -20.88
C GLY A 144 23.66 0.25 -19.51
N LYS A 145 23.69 1.58 -19.42
CA LYS A 145 23.80 2.33 -18.15
C LYS A 145 22.47 2.32 -17.40
N GLN A 146 21.37 2.56 -18.10
CA GLN A 146 20.04 2.50 -17.52
C GLN A 146 19.70 1.09 -17.01
N ALA A 147 20.08 0.05 -17.75
CA ALA A 147 19.93 -1.33 -17.32
C ALA A 147 20.72 -1.63 -16.03
N ASP A 148 21.96 -1.15 -15.92
CA ASP A 148 22.76 -1.30 -14.69
C ASP A 148 22.11 -0.56 -13.51
N MET A 149 21.63 0.68 -13.72
CA MET A 149 20.94 1.44 -12.66
C MET A 149 19.62 0.76 -12.21
N LEU A 150 18.88 0.14 -13.14
CA LEU A 150 17.68 -0.66 -12.82
C LEU A 150 18.01 -1.85 -11.92
N ILE A 151 19.11 -2.56 -12.23
CA ILE A 151 19.62 -3.66 -11.41
C ILE A 151 20.05 -3.14 -10.03
N GLU A 152 20.77 -2.02 -9.97
CA GLU A 152 21.19 -1.43 -8.70
C GLU A 152 20.00 -1.04 -7.81
N ALA A 153 18.95 -0.47 -8.41
CA ALA A 153 17.72 -0.10 -7.72
C ALA A 153 16.98 -1.32 -7.18
N GLU A 154 16.83 -2.38 -7.99
CA GLU A 154 16.17 -3.61 -7.57
C GLU A 154 16.98 -4.33 -6.47
N VAL A 155 18.30 -4.44 -6.61
CA VAL A 155 19.14 -5.06 -5.57
C VAL A 155 19.10 -4.26 -4.27
N TRP A 156 19.08 -2.92 -4.35
CA TRP A 156 18.84 -2.09 -3.17
C TRP A 156 17.49 -2.41 -2.53
N LYS A 157 16.40 -2.49 -3.31
CA LYS A 157 15.05 -2.84 -2.81
C LYS A 157 15.05 -4.19 -2.10
N GLN A 158 15.67 -5.21 -2.69
CA GLN A 158 15.75 -6.55 -2.09
C GLN A 158 16.50 -6.54 -0.76
N LYS A 159 17.58 -5.75 -0.65
CA LYS A 159 18.33 -5.59 0.61
C LYS A 159 17.57 -4.78 1.65
N GLU A 160 16.91 -3.71 1.25
CA GLU A 160 16.05 -2.92 2.14
C GLU A 160 14.89 -3.79 2.67
N ALA A 161 14.28 -4.62 1.81
CA ALA A 161 13.20 -5.50 2.22
C ALA A 161 13.62 -6.52 3.29
N LEU A 162 14.85 -7.03 3.24
CA LEU A 162 15.42 -7.91 4.26
C LEU A 162 15.61 -7.19 5.61
N GLU A 163 16.04 -5.94 5.60
CA GLU A 163 16.15 -5.13 6.82
C GLU A 163 14.77 -4.85 7.42
N ILE A 164 13.79 -4.50 6.59
CA ILE A 164 12.40 -4.28 7.03
C ILE A 164 11.78 -5.58 7.57
N ALA A 165 12.15 -6.73 7.02
CA ALA A 165 11.65 -8.03 7.48
C ALA A 165 12.06 -8.39 8.91
N LYS A 166 13.03 -7.68 9.50
CA LYS A 166 13.42 -7.82 10.92
C LYS A 166 12.41 -7.17 11.86
N ILE A 167 11.57 -6.25 11.37
CA ILE A 167 10.50 -5.61 12.13
C ILE A 167 9.31 -6.58 12.22
N PRO A 168 8.70 -6.79 13.41
CA PRO A 168 7.55 -7.68 13.57
C PRO A 168 6.39 -7.34 12.63
N GLU A 169 5.65 -8.36 12.17
CA GLU A 169 4.50 -8.15 11.27
C GLU A 169 3.38 -7.33 11.91
N THR A 170 3.30 -7.38 13.23
CA THR A 170 2.32 -6.67 14.06
C THR A 170 2.70 -5.22 14.33
N ASP A 171 3.90 -4.80 13.93
CA ASP A 171 4.36 -3.42 14.10
C ASP A 171 4.06 -2.61 12.82
N PHE A 172 3.27 -1.56 12.98
CA PHE A 172 2.88 -0.67 11.88
C PHE A 172 4.09 0.04 11.24
N GLU A 173 5.19 0.18 11.96
CA GLU A 173 6.43 0.74 11.40
C GLU A 173 6.95 -0.11 10.23
N ARG A 174 6.69 -1.42 10.23
CA ARG A 174 7.00 -2.29 9.08
C ARG A 174 6.30 -1.80 7.81
N ILE A 175 5.03 -1.39 7.92
CA ILE A 175 4.25 -0.85 6.80
C ILE A 175 4.84 0.49 6.34
N ARG A 176 5.13 1.40 7.27
CA ARG A 176 5.73 2.70 6.96
C ARG A 176 7.05 2.57 6.22
N LYS A 177 7.92 1.69 6.69
CA LYS A 177 9.21 1.41 6.03
C LYS A 177 9.01 0.78 4.66
N THR A 178 8.06 -0.14 4.51
CA THR A 178 7.72 -0.75 3.21
C THR A 178 7.26 0.32 2.20
N VAL A 179 6.37 1.21 2.61
CA VAL A 179 5.91 2.33 1.77
C VAL A 179 7.07 3.25 1.41
N SER A 180 7.93 3.59 2.39
CA SER A 180 9.11 4.43 2.16
C SER A 180 10.07 3.78 1.15
N MET A 181 10.28 2.47 1.24
CA MET A 181 11.10 1.72 0.29
C MET A 181 10.55 1.82 -1.13
N TYR A 182 9.24 1.59 -1.32
CA TYR A 182 8.63 1.71 -2.66
C TYR A 182 8.64 3.15 -3.20
N LYS A 183 8.43 4.16 -2.35
CA LYS A 183 8.55 5.57 -2.75
C LYS A 183 9.95 5.91 -3.25
N GLU A 184 10.97 5.44 -2.55
CA GLU A 184 12.36 5.65 -2.96
C GLU A 184 12.72 4.83 -4.21
N LEU A 185 12.14 3.63 -4.40
CA LEU A 185 12.27 2.89 -5.66
C LEU A 185 11.69 3.67 -6.85
N GLU A 186 10.48 4.22 -6.70
CA GLU A 186 9.85 5.06 -7.73
C GLU A 186 10.68 6.31 -8.04
N ARG A 187 11.28 6.92 -7.00
CA ARG A 187 12.22 8.04 -7.18
C ARG A 187 13.46 7.62 -7.97
N LYS A 188 14.04 6.45 -7.68
CA LYS A 188 15.17 5.90 -8.45
C LYS A 188 14.80 5.68 -9.91
N TYR A 189 13.62 5.12 -10.20
CA TYR A 189 13.12 5.00 -11.57
C TYR A 189 12.97 6.35 -12.27
N GLY A 190 12.48 7.38 -11.56
CA GLY A 190 12.45 8.74 -12.07
C GLY A 190 13.83 9.28 -12.47
N PHE A 191 14.86 9.03 -11.66
CA PHE A 191 16.24 9.43 -11.99
C PHE A 191 16.87 8.65 -13.15
N ILE A 192 16.48 7.39 -13.36
CA ILE A 192 16.94 6.59 -14.51
C ILE A 192 16.32 7.11 -15.82
N GLY A 193 15.18 7.80 -15.74
CA GLY A 193 14.50 8.40 -16.87
C GLY A 193 13.74 7.38 -17.73
N ILE A 194 13.05 6.44 -17.07
CA ILE A 194 12.19 5.44 -17.73
C ILE A 194 10.70 5.80 -17.60
N THR A 195 9.91 5.36 -18.57
CA THR A 195 8.45 5.58 -18.61
C THR A 195 7.72 4.68 -17.63
N GLU A 196 6.46 5.01 -17.30
CA GLU A 196 5.61 4.16 -16.46
C GLU A 196 5.45 2.74 -17.01
N GLN A 197 5.32 2.59 -18.34
CA GLN A 197 5.24 1.28 -18.97
C GLN A 197 6.53 0.47 -18.78
N GLN A 198 7.69 1.11 -18.93
CA GLN A 198 8.99 0.48 -18.69
C GLN A 198 9.16 0.10 -17.21
N LYS A 199 8.64 0.88 -16.26
CA LYS A 199 8.65 0.53 -14.82
C LYS A 199 7.87 -0.75 -14.57
N GLU A 200 6.66 -0.87 -15.11
CA GLU A 200 5.82 -2.05 -14.92
C GLU A 200 6.44 -3.31 -15.54
N TRP A 201 7.04 -3.17 -16.72
CA TRP A 201 7.81 -4.27 -17.33
C TRP A 201 9.06 -4.63 -16.55
N ALA A 202 9.81 -3.65 -16.01
CA ALA A 202 10.96 -3.92 -15.15
C ALA A 202 10.55 -4.71 -13.90
N LYS A 203 9.46 -4.30 -13.22
CA LYS A 203 8.87 -5.03 -12.09
C LYS A 203 8.54 -6.48 -12.47
N SER A 204 7.93 -6.70 -13.63
CA SER A 204 7.61 -8.05 -14.12
C SER A 204 8.84 -8.90 -14.41
N ILE A 205 9.89 -8.32 -14.99
CA ILE A 205 11.15 -9.02 -15.30
C ILE A 205 11.81 -9.53 -14.01
N PHE A 206 11.84 -8.71 -12.97
CA PHE A 206 12.42 -9.10 -11.68
C PHE A 206 11.53 -10.07 -10.89
N LYS A 207 10.19 -9.90 -10.93
CA LYS A 207 9.23 -10.82 -10.27
C LYS A 207 9.25 -12.23 -10.84
N GLY A 208 9.46 -12.41 -12.15
CA GLY A 208 9.50 -13.74 -12.80
C GLY A 208 10.71 -14.61 -12.44
N SER A 209 11.39 -14.28 -11.34
CA SER A 209 12.71 -14.80 -10.98
C SER A 209 12.89 -15.04 -9.47
N GLU A 210 11.91 -14.59 -8.66
CA GLU A 210 11.69 -14.95 -7.26
C GLU A 210 11.03 -16.32 -7.17
#